data_AF-A0A3S2VLN0-F1
#
_entry.id   AF-A0A3S2VLN0-F1
#
_cell.length_a   1.000
_cell.length_b   1.000
_cell.length_c   1.000
_cell.angle_alpha   90.00
_cell.angle_beta   90.00
_cell.angle_gamma   90.00
#
_symmetry.space_group_name_H-M   'P 1'
#
loop_
_entity.id
_entity.type
_entity.pdbx_description
1 polymer ?
#
loop_
_entity_poly.entity_id
_entity_poly.type
_entity_poly.pdbx_seq_one_letter_code
_entity_poly.pdbx_strand_id
1 'polypeptide(L)'
;MRRTNIRPSRPALSVSPLEEVESAFLALASPPWPLTLPGSLLPEPGAGVLSVTRVRSRMAHPSCTAEARARVWREVLCRCQAHGEPWCTVAVGFAIPGLRRALSRLPRLAEVEACELEQEVLTAVTTELTAMPAEAEEAGLRLLRAGDRAAHRLLYAAQRARRTAPVPLDENTVARPFSVGGYAEVFEVLERAVGAGVLGKEEAELIAQTRLERRLMAQAANEVGMSVRAAFRRRSAAEQRLAAALAAREF
;
A
#
# COMPACT_ATOMS: atom_id res chain seq x y z
N MET A 1 -18.24 45.76 8.40
CA MET A 1 -18.67 44.35 8.33
C MET A 1 -17.78 43.60 7.35
N ARG A 2 -16.80 42.81 7.83
CA ARG A 2 -15.91 42.01 6.97
C ARG A 2 -16.58 40.66 6.71
N ARG A 3 -16.83 40.35 5.43
CA ARG A 3 -17.27 39.02 4.99
C ARG A 3 -16.12 38.03 5.21
N THR A 4 -16.29 37.13 6.17
CA THR A 4 -15.43 35.97 6.38
C THR A 4 -15.64 35.02 5.21
N ASN A 5 -14.66 34.97 4.31
CA ASN A 5 -14.62 34.00 3.23
C ASN A 5 -14.28 32.64 3.86
N ILE A 6 -15.29 31.83 4.13
CA ILE A 6 -15.12 30.41 4.47
C ILE A 6 -14.60 29.75 3.19
N ARG A 7 -13.29 29.48 3.15
CA ARG A 7 -12.72 28.61 2.12
C ARG A 7 -13.39 27.24 2.26
N PRO A 8 -13.90 26.63 1.18
CA PRO A 8 -14.43 25.27 1.26
C PRO A 8 -13.30 24.34 1.73
N SER A 9 -13.58 23.62 2.83
CA SER A 9 -12.72 22.56 3.33
C SER A 9 -12.46 21.56 2.22
N ARG A 10 -11.18 21.42 1.85
CA ARG A 10 -10.69 20.42 0.91
C ARG A 10 -11.07 19.03 1.47
N PRO A 11 -11.77 18.15 0.72
CA PRO A 11 -12.11 16.82 1.22
C PRO A 11 -10.81 16.08 1.54
N ALA A 12 -10.79 15.37 2.68
CA ALA A 12 -9.62 14.67 3.19
C ALA A 12 -8.98 13.81 2.09
N LEU A 13 -7.74 14.18 1.77
CA LEU A 13 -6.90 13.59 0.73
C LEU A 13 -6.73 12.09 1.00
N SER A 14 -6.68 11.28 -0.06
CA SER A 14 -6.24 9.88 0.01
C SER A 14 -5.01 9.77 0.91
N VAL A 15 -5.16 9.17 2.09
CA VAL A 15 -4.04 9.08 3.02
C VAL A 15 -3.04 8.09 2.44
N SER A 16 -1.81 8.54 2.19
CA SER A 16 -0.72 7.67 1.75
C SER A 16 -0.42 6.68 2.89
N PRO A 17 -0.60 5.37 2.69
CA PRO A 17 -0.29 4.38 3.72
C PRO A 17 1.15 4.48 4.22
N LEU A 18 2.11 4.77 3.34
CA LEU A 18 3.50 4.99 3.76
C LEU A 18 3.67 6.26 4.60
N GLU A 19 2.91 7.32 4.31
CA GLU A 19 2.90 8.54 5.12
C GLU A 19 2.28 8.32 6.50
N GLU A 20 1.26 7.47 6.62
CA GLU A 20 0.69 7.10 7.93
C GLU A 20 1.73 6.42 8.82
N VAL A 21 2.45 5.43 8.28
CA VAL A 21 3.49 4.71 9.03
C VAL A 21 4.68 5.64 9.33
N GLU A 22 5.05 6.52 8.39
CA GLU A 22 6.10 7.53 8.63
C GLU A 22 5.69 8.47 9.76
N SER A 23 4.43 8.93 9.76
CA SER A 23 3.90 9.81 10.81
C SER A 23 3.90 9.10 12.17
N ALA A 24 3.48 7.84 12.23
CA ALA A 24 3.52 7.02 13.44
C ALA A 24 4.97 6.83 13.94
N PHE A 25 5.90 6.52 13.04
CA PHE A 25 7.33 6.42 13.35
C PHE A 25 7.90 7.72 13.92
N LEU A 26 7.59 8.87 13.31
CA LEU A 26 8.07 10.17 13.77
C LEU A 26 7.46 10.55 15.13
N ALA A 27 6.19 10.20 15.37
CA ALA A 27 5.54 10.39 16.66
C ALA A 27 6.25 9.61 17.77
N LEU A 28 6.65 8.35 17.51
CA LEU A 28 7.42 7.53 18.47
C LEU A 28 8.78 8.15 18.84
N ALA A 29 9.37 8.94 17.94
CA ALA A 29 10.65 9.59 18.19
C ALA A 29 10.54 10.98 18.84
N SER A 30 9.31 11.47 19.05
CA SER A 30 9.04 12.83 19.51
C SER A 30 8.81 12.89 21.04
N PRO A 31 8.99 14.06 21.68
CA PRO A 31 8.69 14.25 23.10
C PRO A 31 7.20 13.96 23.43
N PRO A 32 6.85 13.63 24.69
CA PRO A 32 7.68 13.69 25.89
C PRO A 32 8.55 12.46 26.16
N TRP A 33 8.23 11.31 25.56
CA TRP A 33 8.91 10.04 25.83
C TRP A 33 9.41 9.41 24.52
N PRO A 34 10.49 9.94 23.93
CA PRO A 34 10.98 9.44 22.66
C PRO A 34 11.50 8.02 22.81
N LEU A 35 11.12 7.15 21.86
CA LEU A 35 11.63 5.80 21.77
C LEU A 35 13.11 5.84 21.35
N THR A 36 13.95 5.13 22.10
CA THR A 36 15.40 5.20 21.96
C THR A 36 16.06 3.83 21.82
N LEU A 37 17.24 3.85 21.19
CA LEU A 37 18.16 2.72 21.07
C LEU A 37 19.52 3.10 21.68
N PRO A 38 20.30 2.12 22.17
CA PRO A 38 21.67 2.35 22.60
C PRO A 38 22.52 2.92 21.45
N GLY A 39 23.21 4.02 21.69
CA GLY A 39 24.11 4.65 20.73
C GLY A 39 25.34 3.81 20.43
N SER A 40 25.73 2.92 21.36
CA SER A 40 26.80 1.93 21.19
C SER A 40 26.59 0.94 20.04
N LEU A 41 25.37 0.85 19.48
CA LEU A 41 25.10 0.08 18.26
C LEU A 41 25.73 0.71 17.01
N LEU A 42 26.04 2.00 17.08
CA LEU A 42 26.67 2.78 16.01
C LEU A 42 28.14 3.05 16.36
N PRO A 43 29.00 3.30 15.36
CA PRO A 43 30.44 3.45 15.57
C PRO A 43 30.87 4.74 16.28
N GLU A 44 29.94 5.62 16.65
CA GLU A 44 30.28 6.88 17.33
C GLU A 44 30.61 6.65 18.82
N PRO A 45 31.84 6.96 19.26
CA PRO A 45 32.22 6.81 20.66
C PRO A 45 31.44 7.80 21.53
N GLY A 46 30.95 7.32 22.69
CA GLY A 46 30.25 8.14 23.67
C GLY A 46 28.78 8.47 23.34
N ALA A 47 28.22 7.90 22.27
CA ALA A 47 26.79 8.02 22.00
C ALA A 47 26.00 7.26 23.08
N GLY A 48 25.34 7.99 23.99
CA GLY A 48 24.49 7.44 25.05
C GLY A 48 23.23 6.76 24.50
N VAL A 49 22.05 7.33 24.72
CA VAL A 49 20.82 6.87 24.06
C VAL A 49 20.46 7.79 22.89
N LEU A 50 20.03 7.21 21.77
CA LEU A 50 19.63 7.96 20.57
C LEU A 50 18.18 7.67 20.24
N SER A 51 17.42 8.70 19.84
CA SER A 51 16.07 8.50 19.33
C SER A 51 16.09 7.66 18.04
N VAL A 52 15.03 6.89 17.79
CA VAL A 52 14.92 6.05 16.59
C VAL A 52 15.09 6.85 15.29
N THR A 53 14.63 8.10 15.22
CA THR A 53 14.87 8.97 14.06
C THR A 53 16.34 9.31 13.87
N ARG A 54 17.07 9.62 14.96
CA ARG A 54 18.53 9.86 14.88
C ARG A 54 19.26 8.60 14.41
N VAL A 55 18.89 7.43 14.92
CA VAL A 55 19.47 6.16 14.48
C VAL A 55 19.24 5.94 12.98
N ARG A 56 18.01 6.12 12.49
CA ARG A 56 17.69 6.02 11.06
C ARG A 56 18.56 6.96 10.20
N SER A 57 18.72 8.22 10.63
CA SER A 57 19.60 9.18 9.95
C SER A 57 21.06 8.74 9.93
N ARG A 58 21.57 8.16 11.04
CA ARG A 58 22.95 7.65 11.12
C ARG A 58 23.16 6.41 10.27
N MET A 59 22.19 5.50 10.19
CA MET A 59 22.26 4.32 9.33
C MET A 59 22.38 4.66 7.83
N ALA A 60 21.81 5.80 7.42
CA ALA A 60 21.90 6.31 6.06
C ALA A 60 23.23 7.03 5.75
N HIS A 61 24.03 7.37 6.76
CA HIS A 61 25.29 8.06 6.56
C HIS A 61 26.35 7.10 5.97
N PRO A 62 27.18 7.53 5.00
CA PRO A 62 28.20 6.68 4.38
C PRO A 62 29.22 6.08 5.35
N SER A 63 29.46 6.73 6.50
CA SER A 63 30.37 6.21 7.54
C SER A 63 29.77 5.07 8.37
N CYS A 64 28.47 4.78 8.24
CA CYS A 64 27.87 3.65 8.93
C CYS A 64 28.27 2.34 8.24
N THR A 65 28.94 1.47 8.97
CA THR A 65 29.41 0.19 8.43
C THR A 65 28.25 -0.79 8.26
N ALA A 66 28.45 -1.82 7.42
CA ALA A 66 27.47 -2.90 7.28
C ALA A 66 27.22 -3.62 8.62
N GLU A 67 28.27 -3.80 9.41
CA GLU A 67 28.19 -4.40 10.74
C GLU A 67 27.37 -3.54 11.72
N ALA A 68 27.58 -2.23 11.75
CA ALA A 68 26.78 -1.32 12.58
C ALA A 68 25.29 -1.36 12.19
N ARG A 69 24.98 -1.36 10.89
CA ARG A 69 23.60 -1.56 10.41
C ARG A 69 23.03 -2.90 10.87
N ALA A 70 23.80 -3.98 10.78
CA ALA A 70 23.37 -5.31 11.21
C ALA A 70 23.08 -5.36 12.72
N ARG A 71 23.92 -4.73 13.56
CA ARG A 71 23.68 -4.62 15.01
C ARG A 71 22.39 -3.88 15.33
N VAL A 72 22.14 -2.74 14.66
CA VAL A 72 20.89 -1.98 14.83
C VAL A 72 19.67 -2.80 14.42
N TRP A 73 19.72 -3.47 13.26
CA TRP A 73 18.62 -4.33 12.80
C TRP A 73 18.37 -5.49 13.76
N ARG A 74 19.42 -6.17 14.22
CA ARG A 74 19.30 -7.26 15.20
C ARG A 74 18.60 -6.78 16.47
N GLU A 75 19.03 -5.64 17.03
CA GLU A 75 18.40 -5.07 18.22
C GLU A 75 16.91 -4.77 17.99
N VAL A 76 16.56 -4.14 16.87
CA VAL A 76 15.16 -3.81 16.56
C VAL A 76 14.33 -5.08 16.38
N LEU A 77 14.85 -6.09 15.67
CA LEU A 77 14.14 -7.36 15.48
C LEU A 77 13.98 -8.13 16.79
N CYS A 78 15.00 -8.17 17.64
CA CYS A 78 14.88 -8.74 18.99
C CYS A 78 13.73 -8.07 19.78
N ARG A 79 13.65 -6.74 19.75
CA ARG A 79 12.57 -6.00 20.43
C ARG A 79 11.20 -6.20 19.78
N CYS A 80 11.14 -6.33 18.44
CA CYS A 80 9.90 -6.70 17.74
C CYS A 80 9.38 -8.05 18.22
N GLN A 81 10.26 -9.05 18.34
CA GLN A 81 9.88 -10.39 18.78
C GLN A 81 9.52 -10.43 20.28
N ALA A 82 10.26 -9.71 21.11
CA ALA A 82 10.04 -9.69 22.56
C ALA A 82 8.83 -8.85 22.99
N HIS A 83 8.51 -7.77 22.27
CA HIS A 83 7.54 -6.77 22.72
C HIS A 83 6.46 -6.41 21.69
N GLY A 84 6.63 -6.76 20.42
CA GLY A 84 5.70 -6.36 19.36
C GLY A 84 5.74 -4.85 19.09
N GLU A 85 4.58 -4.21 19.03
CA GLU A 85 4.49 -2.75 18.92
C GLU A 85 5.03 -2.05 20.18
N PRO A 86 5.70 -0.89 20.06
CA PRO A 86 5.88 -0.08 18.85
C PRO A 86 7.10 -0.47 17.97
N TRP A 87 7.82 -1.54 18.31
CA TRP A 87 9.07 -1.91 17.64
C TRP A 87 8.86 -2.38 16.20
N CYS A 88 7.73 -3.05 15.91
CA CYS A 88 7.36 -3.37 14.54
C CYS A 88 7.19 -2.11 13.68
N THR A 89 6.52 -1.07 14.21
CA THR A 89 6.45 0.25 13.55
C THR A 89 7.83 0.88 13.34
N VAL A 90 8.76 0.73 14.29
CA VAL A 90 10.16 1.21 14.13
C VAL A 90 10.86 0.49 12.98
N ALA A 91 10.76 -0.84 12.91
CA ALA A 91 11.37 -1.65 11.86
C ALA A 91 10.86 -1.24 10.46
N VAL A 92 9.55 -1.09 10.31
CA VAL A 92 8.96 -0.62 9.04
C VAL A 92 9.40 0.84 8.76
N GLY A 93 9.37 1.72 9.77
CA GLY A 93 9.80 3.12 9.65
C GLY A 93 11.26 3.30 9.23
N PHE A 94 12.15 2.37 9.59
CA PHE A 94 13.54 2.34 9.10
C PHE A 94 13.62 2.02 7.59
N ALA A 95 12.69 1.22 7.07
CA ALA A 95 12.65 0.85 5.65
C ALA A 95 11.98 1.91 4.75
N ILE A 96 11.11 2.77 5.30
CA ILE A 96 10.29 3.73 4.52
C ILE A 96 11.10 4.57 3.51
N PRO A 97 12.24 5.20 3.87
CA PRO A 97 12.99 6.00 2.89
C PRO A 97 13.45 5.19 1.68
N GLY A 98 13.86 3.94 1.89
CA GLY A 98 14.24 3.02 0.82
C GLY A 98 13.04 2.57 0.00
N LEU A 99 11.90 2.26 0.64
CA LEU A 99 10.67 1.88 -0.04
C LEU A 99 10.15 3.02 -0.94
N ARG A 100 10.13 4.26 -0.44
CA ARG A 100 9.75 5.44 -1.24
C ARG A 100 10.64 5.61 -2.46
N ARG A 101 11.96 5.44 -2.30
CA ARG A 101 12.92 5.51 -3.41
C ARG A 101 12.72 4.37 -4.42
N ALA A 102 12.35 3.18 -3.97
CA ALA A 102 12.04 2.06 -4.87
C ALA A 102 10.76 2.37 -5.66
N LEU A 103 9.68 2.76 -4.98
CA LEU A 103 8.39 3.06 -5.60
C LEU A 103 8.44 4.25 -6.56
N SER A 104 9.27 5.27 -6.28
CA SER A 104 9.41 6.43 -7.17
C SER A 104 10.01 6.09 -8.55
N ARG A 105 10.61 4.90 -8.69
CA ARG A 105 11.21 4.41 -9.95
C ARG A 105 10.25 3.58 -10.78
N LEU A 106 9.10 3.22 -10.24
CA LEU A 106 8.13 2.36 -10.91
C LEU A 106 7.26 3.15 -11.88
N PRO A 107 6.81 2.53 -12.99
CA PRO A 107 5.88 3.16 -13.90
C PRO A 107 4.53 3.39 -13.21
N ARG A 108 3.89 4.52 -13.52
CA ARG A 108 2.51 4.80 -13.11
C ARG A 108 1.55 4.15 -14.11
N LEU A 109 0.70 3.26 -13.63
CA LEU A 109 -0.39 2.67 -14.41
C LEU A 109 -1.70 3.34 -13.99
N ALA A 110 -2.57 3.68 -14.94
CA ALA A 110 -3.84 4.36 -14.65
C ALA A 110 -4.79 3.48 -13.84
N GLU A 111 -4.61 2.16 -13.95
CA GLU A 111 -5.41 1.12 -13.33
C GLU A 111 -5.02 0.84 -11.87
N VAL A 112 -3.86 1.33 -11.42
CA VAL A 112 -3.33 1.07 -10.07
C VAL A 112 -3.22 2.38 -9.30
N GLU A 113 -4.01 2.51 -8.23
CA GLU A 113 -3.93 3.68 -7.35
C GLU A 113 -2.62 3.67 -6.54
N ALA A 114 -2.04 4.84 -6.28
CA ALA A 114 -0.80 4.93 -5.51
C ALA A 114 -0.95 4.36 -4.08
N CYS A 115 -2.10 4.60 -3.44
CA CYS A 115 -2.40 4.04 -2.13
C CYS A 115 -2.60 2.51 -2.17
N GLU A 116 -3.18 1.95 -3.23
CA GLU A 116 -3.28 0.50 -3.43
C GLU A 116 -1.88 -0.14 -3.50
N LEU A 117 -1.00 0.46 -4.30
CA LEU A 117 0.40 0.03 -4.42
C LEU A 117 1.13 0.09 -3.07
N GLU A 118 0.99 1.20 -2.34
CA GLU A 118 1.61 1.38 -1.02
C GLU A 118 1.07 0.38 0.02
N GLN A 119 -0.23 0.05 -0.02
CA GLN A 119 -0.81 -0.95 0.88
C GLN A 119 -0.29 -2.36 0.60
N GLU A 120 -0.14 -2.72 -0.68
CA GLU A 120 0.41 -4.02 -1.08
C GLU A 120 1.87 -4.14 -0.64
N VAL A 121 2.66 -3.07 -0.82
CA VAL A 121 4.05 -2.98 -0.34
C VAL A 121 4.12 -3.14 1.17
N LEU A 122 3.31 -2.39 1.93
CA LEU A 122 3.30 -2.48 3.39
C LEU A 122 2.86 -3.85 3.88
N THR A 123 1.90 -4.49 3.21
CA THR A 123 1.43 -5.84 3.55
C THR A 123 2.55 -6.85 3.34
N ALA A 124 3.30 -6.78 2.25
CA ALA A 124 4.45 -7.67 2.02
C ALA A 124 5.60 -7.40 3.01
N VAL A 125 5.89 -6.13 3.32
CA VAL A 125 6.94 -5.75 4.28
C VAL A 125 6.60 -6.24 5.68
N THR A 126 5.37 -6.03 6.14
CA THR A 126 4.93 -6.49 7.47
C THR A 126 4.88 -8.01 7.55
N THR A 127 4.49 -8.70 6.47
CA THR A 127 4.53 -10.17 6.39
C THR A 127 5.97 -10.71 6.42
N GLU A 128 6.91 -10.08 5.71
CA GLU A 128 8.32 -10.46 5.77
C GLU A 128 8.90 -10.20 7.17
N LEU A 129 8.54 -9.07 7.79
CA LEU A 129 8.99 -8.71 9.14
C LEU A 129 8.53 -9.73 10.19
N THR A 130 7.26 -10.14 10.15
CA THR A 130 6.72 -11.12 11.12
C THR A 130 7.33 -12.51 10.96
N ALA A 131 7.74 -12.89 9.75
CA ALA A 131 8.41 -14.15 9.48
C ALA A 131 9.93 -14.13 9.72
N MET A 132 10.51 -12.95 10.00
CA MET A 132 11.96 -12.78 10.06
C MET A 132 12.54 -13.18 11.44
N PRO A 133 13.59 -14.03 11.50
CA PRO A 133 14.30 -14.29 12.75
C PRO A 133 15.13 -13.07 13.18
N ALA A 134 15.40 -12.93 14.49
CA ALA A 134 16.15 -11.79 15.01
C ALA A 134 17.58 -11.68 14.46
N GLU A 135 18.18 -12.81 14.10
CA GLU A 135 19.53 -12.89 13.53
C GLU A 135 19.55 -12.75 12.01
N ALA A 136 18.44 -12.38 11.38
CA ALA A 136 18.37 -12.24 9.94
C ALA A 136 19.42 -11.28 9.40
N GLU A 137 20.30 -11.81 8.54
CA GLU A 137 21.24 -11.00 7.78
C GLU A 137 20.49 -10.08 6.81
N GLU A 138 21.06 -8.89 6.60
CA GLU A 138 20.54 -7.89 5.66
C GLU A 138 19.04 -7.57 5.83
N ALA A 139 18.52 -7.60 7.07
CA ALA A 139 17.11 -7.41 7.38
C ALA A 139 16.46 -6.24 6.61
N GLY A 140 17.09 -5.06 6.61
CA GLY A 140 16.62 -3.91 5.85
C GLY A 140 16.49 -4.18 4.35
N LEU A 141 17.46 -4.85 3.73
CA LEU A 141 17.41 -5.21 2.31
C LEU A 141 16.34 -6.26 2.03
N ARG A 142 16.13 -7.22 2.95
CA ARG A 142 15.04 -8.22 2.84
C ARG A 142 13.68 -7.55 2.82
N LEU A 143 13.43 -6.60 3.72
CA LEU A 143 12.19 -5.82 3.75
C LEU A 143 12.01 -5.01 2.45
N LEU A 144 13.06 -4.34 1.98
CA LEU A 144 13.02 -3.59 0.71
C LEU A 144 12.70 -4.52 -0.47
N ARG A 145 13.33 -5.69 -0.55
CA ARG A 145 13.07 -6.69 -1.60
C ARG A 145 11.65 -7.24 -1.49
N ALA A 146 11.11 -7.44 -0.28
CA ALA A 146 9.74 -7.89 -0.09
C ALA A 146 8.74 -6.87 -0.65
N GLY A 147 8.92 -5.59 -0.30
CA GLY A 147 8.12 -4.49 -0.84
C GLY A 147 8.23 -4.36 -2.36
N ASP A 148 9.47 -4.35 -2.88
CA ASP A 148 9.74 -4.25 -4.32
C ASP A 148 9.10 -5.38 -5.13
N ARG A 149 9.19 -6.63 -4.63
CA ARG A 149 8.52 -7.78 -5.25
C ARG A 149 7.00 -7.61 -5.26
N ALA A 150 6.40 -7.13 -4.17
CA ALA A 150 4.95 -6.90 -4.09
C ALA A 150 4.50 -5.85 -5.10
N ALA A 151 5.23 -4.73 -5.18
CA ALA A 151 4.95 -3.66 -6.11
C ALA A 151 4.99 -4.15 -7.57
N HIS A 152 6.06 -4.86 -7.94
CA HIS A 152 6.18 -5.43 -9.29
C HIS A 152 5.09 -6.47 -9.60
N ARG A 153 4.75 -7.34 -8.64
CA ARG A 153 3.65 -8.31 -8.83
C ARG A 153 2.32 -7.62 -9.15
N LEU A 154 1.98 -6.56 -8.41
CA LEU A 154 0.75 -5.80 -8.64
C LEU A 154 0.76 -5.13 -10.03
N LEU A 155 1.86 -4.47 -10.39
CA LEU A 155 2.00 -3.81 -11.69
C LEU A 155 1.98 -4.81 -12.85
N TYR A 156 2.65 -5.96 -12.71
CA TYR A 156 2.62 -7.02 -13.72
C TYR A 156 1.24 -7.66 -13.86
N ALA A 157 0.52 -7.86 -12.76
CA ALA A 157 -0.85 -8.35 -12.80
C ALA A 157 -1.77 -7.36 -13.55
N ALA A 158 -1.67 -6.06 -13.26
CA ALA A 158 -2.42 -5.02 -13.96
C ALA A 158 -2.08 -4.96 -15.46
N GLN A 159 -0.79 -5.01 -15.82
CA GLN A 159 -0.36 -5.04 -17.22
C GLN A 159 -0.82 -6.29 -17.95
N ARG A 160 -0.77 -7.45 -17.29
CA ARG A 160 -1.24 -8.70 -17.86
C ARG A 160 -2.74 -8.64 -18.11
N ALA A 161 -3.52 -8.20 -17.13
CA ALA A 161 -4.97 -8.02 -17.27
C ALA A 161 -5.32 -7.12 -18.46
N ARG A 162 -4.58 -6.02 -18.66
CA ARG A 162 -4.74 -5.15 -19.83
C ARG A 162 -4.42 -5.84 -21.16
N ARG A 163 -3.41 -6.71 -21.21
CA ARG A 163 -3.03 -7.45 -22.44
C ARG A 163 -3.96 -8.61 -22.76
N THR A 164 -4.50 -9.27 -21.73
CA THR A 164 -5.42 -10.40 -21.87
C THR A 164 -6.87 -9.97 -21.94
N ALA A 165 -7.17 -8.69 -21.74
CA ALA A 165 -8.47 -8.12 -22.06
C ALA A 165 -8.74 -8.44 -23.55
N PRO A 166 -9.86 -9.12 -23.88
CA PRO A 166 -10.14 -9.53 -25.24
C PRO A 166 -10.22 -8.28 -26.12
N VAL A 167 -9.20 -8.10 -26.96
CA VAL A 167 -9.27 -7.19 -28.11
C VAL A 167 -9.90 -8.02 -29.21
N PRO A 168 -11.07 -7.64 -29.77
CA PRO A 168 -11.59 -8.31 -30.95
C PRO A 168 -10.60 -8.10 -32.09
N LEU A 169 -9.76 -9.11 -32.35
CA LEU A 169 -8.87 -9.18 -33.50
C LEU A 169 -9.58 -10.01 -34.56
N ASP A 170 -10.57 -9.39 -35.22
CA ASP A 170 -11.05 -9.90 -36.49
C ASP A 170 -10.73 -8.84 -37.55
N GLU A 171 -9.71 -9.11 -38.37
CA GLU A 171 -9.22 -8.19 -39.41
C GLU A 171 -10.27 -7.93 -40.51
N ASN A 172 -11.37 -8.70 -40.52
CA ASN A 172 -12.53 -8.49 -41.39
C ASN A 172 -13.74 -7.88 -40.67
N THR A 173 -13.64 -7.57 -39.37
CA THR A 173 -14.69 -6.79 -38.71
C THR A 173 -14.57 -5.33 -39.15
N VAL A 174 -15.51 -4.89 -40.00
CA VAL A 174 -15.90 -3.48 -40.03
C VAL A 174 -16.16 -3.10 -38.58
N ALA A 175 -15.42 -2.12 -38.06
CA ALA A 175 -15.69 -1.58 -36.72
C ALA A 175 -17.17 -1.25 -36.67
N ARG A 176 -17.97 -2.12 -36.03
CA ARG A 176 -19.30 -1.73 -35.61
C ARG A 176 -19.01 -0.49 -34.77
N PRO A 177 -19.58 0.70 -35.08
CA PRO A 177 -19.55 1.76 -34.11
C PRO A 177 -19.99 1.09 -32.82
N PHE A 178 -19.19 1.24 -31.75
CA PHE A 178 -19.63 0.82 -30.42
C PHE A 178 -21.10 1.22 -30.38
N SER A 179 -22.03 0.24 -30.29
CA SER A 179 -23.28 0.59 -29.65
C SER A 179 -22.77 1.14 -28.35
N VAL A 180 -22.97 2.44 -28.15
CA VAL A 180 -22.70 3.08 -26.89
C VAL A 180 -23.73 2.44 -25.98
N GLY A 181 -23.48 1.18 -25.60
CA GLY A 181 -24.04 0.55 -24.46
C GLY A 181 -23.68 1.53 -23.38
N GLY A 182 -24.69 2.32 -22.99
CA GLY A 182 -24.48 3.37 -22.02
C GLY A 182 -23.85 2.74 -20.79
N TYR A 183 -23.30 3.58 -19.91
CA TYR A 183 -22.89 3.16 -18.57
C TYR A 183 -23.81 2.04 -18.01
N ALA A 184 -25.13 2.16 -18.21
CA ALA A 184 -26.15 1.13 -17.99
C ALA A 184 -25.76 -0.34 -18.26
N GLU A 185 -25.22 -0.69 -19.43
CA GLU A 185 -24.86 -2.09 -19.75
C GLU A 185 -23.67 -2.59 -18.91
N VAL A 186 -22.75 -1.70 -18.54
CA VAL A 186 -21.61 -2.04 -17.69
C VAL A 186 -22.04 -2.20 -16.23
N PHE A 187 -23.01 -1.38 -15.77
CA PHE A 187 -23.64 -1.55 -14.47
C PHE A 187 -24.52 -2.82 -14.41
N GLU A 188 -25.16 -3.21 -15.50
CA GLU A 188 -26.00 -4.41 -15.58
C GLU A 188 -25.21 -5.71 -15.28
N VAL A 189 -23.93 -5.78 -15.68
CA VAL A 189 -23.05 -6.92 -15.33
C VAL A 189 -22.89 -7.04 -13.82
N LEU A 190 -22.75 -5.92 -13.11
CA LEU A 190 -22.65 -5.91 -11.65
C LEU A 190 -23.99 -6.28 -11.00
N GLU A 191 -25.11 -5.81 -11.56
CA GLU A 191 -26.45 -6.20 -11.10
C GLU A 191 -26.71 -7.70 -11.25
N ARG A 192 -26.33 -8.29 -12.40
CA ARG A 192 -26.43 -9.74 -12.62
C ARG A 192 -25.54 -10.54 -11.67
N ALA A 193 -24.31 -10.09 -11.42
CA ALA A 193 -23.42 -10.73 -10.47
C ALA A 193 -23.97 -10.70 -9.03
N VAL A 194 -24.68 -9.62 -8.65
CA VAL A 194 -25.40 -9.55 -7.37
C VAL A 194 -26.62 -10.48 -7.37
N GLY A 195 -27.41 -10.51 -8.45
CA GLY A 195 -28.55 -11.41 -8.60
C GLY A 195 -28.16 -12.89 -8.53
N ALA A 196 -26.98 -13.24 -9.03
CA ALA A 196 -26.39 -14.58 -8.95
C ALA A 196 -25.69 -14.87 -7.61
N GLY A 197 -25.59 -13.89 -6.70
CA GLY A 197 -24.94 -14.05 -5.39
C GLY A 197 -23.41 -14.11 -5.44
N VAL A 198 -22.79 -13.84 -6.59
CA VAL A 198 -21.32 -13.77 -6.75
C VAL A 198 -20.76 -12.58 -5.99
N LEU A 199 -21.49 -11.46 -6.01
CA LEU A 199 -21.17 -10.21 -5.32
C LEU A 199 -22.27 -9.80 -4.33
N GLY A 200 -21.88 -9.17 -3.23
CA GLY A 200 -22.81 -8.38 -2.42
C GLY A 200 -23.11 -7.03 -3.08
N LYS A 201 -24.26 -6.42 -2.74
CA LYS A 201 -24.66 -5.09 -3.26
C LYS A 201 -23.60 -4.01 -2.97
N GLU A 202 -23.09 -3.96 -1.75
CA GLU A 202 -22.03 -3.02 -1.35
C GLU A 202 -20.72 -3.24 -2.13
N GLU A 203 -20.43 -4.48 -2.52
CA GLU A 203 -19.22 -4.82 -3.28
C GLU A 203 -19.34 -4.39 -4.74
N ALA A 204 -20.51 -4.59 -5.33
CA ALA A 204 -20.85 -4.08 -6.65
C ALA A 204 -20.79 -2.56 -6.70
N GLU A 205 -21.37 -1.86 -5.71
CA GLU A 205 -21.30 -0.40 -5.59
C GLU A 205 -19.85 0.09 -5.47
N LEU A 206 -19.02 -0.58 -4.64
CA LEU A 206 -17.60 -0.23 -4.48
C LEU A 206 -16.79 -0.41 -5.77
N ILE A 207 -17.06 -1.47 -6.53
CA ILE A 207 -16.44 -1.69 -7.85
C ILE A 207 -16.90 -0.61 -8.83
N ALA A 208 -18.20 -0.33 -8.88
CA ALA A 208 -18.77 0.64 -9.80
C ALA A 208 -18.18 2.05 -9.59
N GLN A 209 -18.20 2.53 -8.35
CA GLN A 209 -17.67 3.85 -8.00
C GLN A 209 -16.18 3.98 -8.33
N THR A 210 -15.37 2.95 -8.05
CA THR A 210 -13.92 3.06 -8.18
C THR A 210 -13.37 2.69 -9.55
N ARG A 211 -14.01 1.76 -10.28
CA ARG A 211 -13.55 1.29 -11.60
C ARG A 211 -14.30 1.92 -12.77
N LEU A 212 -15.62 2.08 -12.65
CA LEU A 212 -16.46 2.60 -13.73
C LEU A 212 -16.51 4.13 -13.69
N GLU A 213 -16.76 4.68 -12.51
CA GLU A 213 -16.86 6.13 -12.29
C GLU A 213 -15.51 6.79 -11.96
N ARG A 214 -14.46 5.98 -11.75
CA ARG A 214 -13.10 6.43 -11.41
C ARG A 214 -13.04 7.35 -10.19
N ARG A 215 -13.96 7.17 -9.23
CA ARG A 215 -13.90 7.85 -7.94
C ARG A 215 -12.75 7.28 -7.12
N LEU A 216 -12.13 8.14 -6.33
CA LEU A 216 -11.05 7.72 -5.42
C LEU A 216 -11.59 6.74 -4.39
N MET A 217 -10.85 5.66 -4.11
CA MET A 217 -11.23 4.68 -3.09
C MET A 217 -11.55 5.32 -1.73
N ALA A 218 -10.83 6.39 -1.36
CA ALA A 218 -11.08 7.09 -0.10
C ALA A 218 -12.48 7.72 -0.01
N GLN A 219 -13.05 8.19 -1.13
CA GLN A 219 -14.40 8.74 -1.15
C GLN A 219 -15.44 7.63 -1.04
N ALA A 220 -15.27 6.55 -1.81
CA ALA A 220 -16.15 5.40 -1.78
C ALA A 220 -16.16 4.72 -0.40
N ALA A 221 -14.99 4.57 0.23
CA ALA A 221 -14.87 4.00 1.57
C ALA A 221 -15.61 4.82 2.63
N ASN A 222 -15.53 6.15 2.55
CA ASN A 222 -16.22 7.05 3.48
C ASN A 222 -17.74 6.98 3.36
N GLU A 223 -18.29 6.82 2.15
CA GLU A 223 -19.74 6.69 1.93
C GLU A 223 -20.32 5.43 2.59
N VAL A 224 -19.53 4.35 2.64
CA VAL A 224 -19.93 3.07 3.23
C VAL A 224 -19.36 2.87 4.64
N GLY A 225 -18.76 3.90 5.25
CA GLY A 225 -18.23 3.85 6.62
C GLY A 225 -17.08 2.86 6.84
N MET A 226 -16.31 2.53 5.80
CA MET A 226 -15.17 1.61 5.87
C MET A 226 -13.84 2.36 5.95
N SER A 227 -12.85 1.75 6.60
CA SER A 227 -11.47 2.22 6.42
C SER A 227 -11.02 1.99 4.96
N VAL A 228 -10.19 2.88 4.44
CA VAL A 228 -9.66 2.80 3.06
C VAL A 228 -8.97 1.45 2.80
N ARG A 229 -8.20 0.94 3.77
CA ARG A 229 -7.57 -0.39 3.72
C ARG A 229 -8.59 -1.53 3.65
N ALA A 230 -9.66 -1.46 4.43
CA ALA A 230 -10.72 -2.46 4.36
C ALA A 230 -11.43 -2.42 3.00
N ALA A 231 -11.69 -1.22 2.46
CA ALA A 231 -12.31 -1.04 1.15
C ALA A 231 -11.45 -1.59 0.01
N PHE A 232 -10.13 -1.33 -0.02
CA PHE A 232 -9.22 -1.92 -1.03
C PHE A 232 -9.23 -3.45 -0.98
N ARG A 233 -9.10 -4.05 0.21
CA ARG A 233 -9.13 -5.52 0.36
C ARG A 233 -10.46 -6.10 -0.10
N ARG A 234 -11.58 -5.45 0.26
CA ARG A 234 -12.93 -5.90 -0.12
C ARG A 234 -13.13 -5.83 -1.62
N ARG A 235 -12.76 -4.70 -2.24
CA ARG A 235 -12.81 -4.55 -3.71
C ARG A 235 -11.96 -5.61 -4.40
N SER A 236 -10.72 -5.80 -3.97
CA SER A 236 -9.82 -6.78 -4.61
C SER A 236 -10.37 -8.21 -4.56
N ALA A 237 -10.90 -8.63 -3.39
CA ALA A 237 -11.53 -9.95 -3.26
C ALA A 237 -12.81 -10.09 -4.07
N ALA A 238 -13.61 -9.03 -4.16
CA ALA A 238 -14.82 -8.98 -5.00
C ALA A 238 -14.47 -9.05 -6.50
N GLU A 239 -13.48 -8.28 -6.95
CA GLU A 239 -12.97 -8.29 -8.34
C GLU A 239 -12.44 -9.68 -8.74
N GLN A 240 -11.72 -10.37 -7.83
CA GLN A 240 -11.25 -11.73 -8.08
C GLN A 240 -12.41 -12.73 -8.25
N ARG A 241 -13.43 -12.66 -7.39
CA ARG A 241 -14.63 -13.50 -7.53
C ARG A 241 -15.39 -13.20 -8.82
N LEU A 242 -15.58 -11.91 -9.12
CA LEU A 242 -16.24 -11.48 -10.35
C LEU A 242 -15.49 -11.99 -11.59
N ALA A 243 -14.17 -11.84 -11.63
CA ALA A 243 -13.34 -12.31 -12.73
C ALA A 243 -13.43 -13.84 -12.90
N ALA A 244 -13.41 -14.59 -11.80
CA ALA A 244 -13.56 -16.05 -11.83
C ALA A 244 -14.92 -16.48 -12.39
N ALA A 245 -16.01 -15.88 -11.91
CA ALA A 245 -17.37 -16.20 -12.35
C ALA A 245 -17.64 -15.80 -13.81
N LEU A 246 -17.07 -14.67 -14.27
CA LEU A 246 -17.11 -14.28 -15.68
C LEU A 246 -16.35 -15.26 -16.58
N ALA A 247 -15.19 -15.76 -16.13
CA ALA A 247 -14.43 -16.77 -16.86
C ALA A 247 -15.18 -18.11 -16.94
N ALA A 248 -15.91 -18.47 -15.88
CA ALA A 248 -16.72 -19.68 -15.79
C ALA A 248 -18.12 -19.57 -16.44
N ARG A 249 -18.53 -18.36 -16.85
CA ARG A 249 -19.87 -18.04 -17.41
C ARG A 249 -21.02 -18.41 -16.46
N GLU A 250 -20.84 -18.12 -15.17
CA GLU A 250 -21.77 -18.53 -14.11
C GLU A 250 -23.02 -17.66 -13.98
N PHE A 251 -23.12 -16.54 -14.70
CA PHE A 251 -24.27 -15.65 -14.66
C PHE A 251 -24.45 -14.78 -15.91
#